data_AF-A0A8S3WQ82-F1
#
_entry.id   AF-A0A8S3WQ82-F1
#
_cell.length_a   1.000
_cell.length_b   1.000
_cell.length_c   1.000
_cell.angle_alpha   90.00
_cell.angle_beta   90.00
_cell.angle_gamma   90.00
#
_symmetry.space_group_name_H-M   'P 1'
#
loop_
_entity.id
_entity.type
_entity.pdbx_description
1 polymer ?
#
loop_
_entity_poly.entity_id
_entity_poly.type
_entity_poly.pdbx_seq_one_letter_code
_entity_poly.pdbx_strand_id
1 'polypeptide(L)'
;MDVLLTGFPKRLLVALSVLVIVMCVMPVEARSVEHKRRHQRRQPENMAQLTKDMSSLKRPRNPSVEHYKNATRKIMKKLKNTRRFFNQERKVLNESREYRDGMPDWLPAVNFVDIHFHDYKSSRRIGGSIWERKFSYQMPKLYKSLKEYEVIFQMLRDVELDFPDDPFNNYKIVRQRLISNTLHRLYSSIAEITESMAAVNMATPPFDRTRMKLDTFQMKVDATQCLKNDYIAFRGYGNLLNNWYFEFRCPRSKKLNKRCAAYEDKLKEKKDSRRPRNKINMLFMS
;
A
#
# COMPACT_ATOMS: atom_id res chain seq x y z
N MET A 1 11.17 16.26 49.47
CA MET A 1 11.53 15.34 50.57
C MET A 1 10.23 15.00 51.26
N ASP A 2 9.62 13.90 50.84
CA ASP A 2 9.55 12.63 51.61
C ASP A 2 8.27 12.69 52.46
N VAL A 3 7.29 11.79 52.43
CA VAL A 3 7.28 10.33 52.31
C VAL A 3 5.83 9.94 51.94
N LEU A 4 5.61 9.35 50.76
CA LEU A 4 4.40 8.56 50.46
C LEU A 4 4.84 7.13 50.14
N LEU A 5 5.44 6.48 51.14
CA LEU A 5 5.95 5.10 51.02
C LEU A 5 5.75 4.33 52.33
N THR A 6 4.51 4.30 52.81
CA THR A 6 4.11 3.35 53.86
C THR A 6 2.76 2.78 53.51
N GLY A 7 2.73 1.59 52.90
CA GLY A 7 1.45 0.91 52.70
C GLY A 7 1.39 -0.24 51.70
N PHE A 8 2.48 -0.64 51.04
CA PHE A 8 2.44 -1.87 50.25
C PHE A 8 2.80 -3.09 51.12
N PRO A 9 1.84 -4.00 51.41
CA PRO A 9 2.14 -5.17 52.21
C PRO A 9 3.14 -6.06 51.47
N LYS A 10 4.27 -6.38 52.13
CA LYS A 10 5.41 -7.13 51.57
C LYS A 10 4.98 -8.44 50.86
N ARG A 11 3.88 -9.06 51.29
CA ARG A 11 3.30 -10.27 50.68
C ARG A 11 2.78 -10.04 49.26
N LEU A 12 2.27 -8.85 48.94
CA LEU A 12 1.74 -8.50 47.62
C LEU A 12 2.87 -8.29 46.60
N LEU A 13 3.97 -7.70 47.05
CA LEU A 13 5.16 -7.45 46.23
C LEU A 13 5.86 -8.77 45.86
N VAL A 14 5.90 -9.73 46.79
CA VAL A 14 6.39 -11.10 46.53
C VAL A 14 5.47 -11.86 45.58
N ALA A 15 4.14 -11.72 45.72
CA ALA A 15 3.20 -12.36 44.78
C ALA A 15 3.32 -11.81 43.36
N LEU A 16 3.50 -10.49 43.21
CA LEU A 16 3.71 -9.84 41.91
C LEU A 16 5.05 -10.23 41.27
N SER A 17 6.12 -10.34 42.05
CA SER A 17 7.42 -10.77 41.51
C SER A 17 7.43 -12.22 41.06
N VAL A 18 6.75 -13.12 41.79
CA VAL A 18 6.57 -14.52 41.38
C VAL A 18 5.73 -14.64 40.10
N LEU A 19 4.65 -13.86 39.95
CA LEU A 19 3.84 -13.82 38.72
C LEU A 19 4.64 -13.38 37.49
N VAL A 20 5.49 -12.35 37.65
CA VAL A 20 6.36 -11.87 36.56
C VAL A 20 7.41 -12.93 36.20
N ILE A 21 8.00 -13.61 37.17
CA ILE A 21 8.98 -14.69 36.91
C ILE A 21 8.32 -15.89 36.23
N VAL A 22 7.12 -16.32 36.64
CA VAL A 22 6.38 -17.41 35.98
C VAL A 22 6.01 -17.04 34.53
N MET A 23 5.66 -15.77 34.27
CA MET A 23 5.36 -15.31 32.90
C MET A 23 6.60 -15.14 32.02
N CYS A 24 7.78 -14.87 32.61
CA CYS A 24 9.04 -14.72 31.87
C CYS A 24 9.79 -16.04 31.65
N VAL A 25 9.47 -17.11 32.38
CA VAL A 25 10.20 -18.40 32.33
C VAL A 25 9.38 -19.54 31.70
N MET A 26 8.11 -19.33 31.34
CA MET A 26 7.37 -20.33 30.53
C MET A 26 7.74 -20.20 29.03
N PRO A 27 8.45 -21.17 28.43
CA PRO A 27 8.75 -21.13 27.02
C PRO A 27 7.46 -21.25 26.19
N VAL A 28 7.32 -20.34 25.22
CA VAL A 28 6.28 -20.26 24.17
C VAL A 28 6.36 -21.44 23.18
N GLU A 29 6.81 -22.61 23.62
CA GLU A 29 7.06 -23.77 22.75
C GLU A 29 6.03 -24.89 22.97
N ALA A 30 5.28 -24.90 24.08
CA ALA A 30 4.29 -25.94 24.38
C ALA A 30 2.96 -25.81 23.61
N ARG A 31 2.64 -24.66 22.99
CA ARG A 31 1.40 -24.50 22.19
C ARG A 31 1.52 -24.88 20.72
N SER A 32 2.72 -25.22 20.23
CA SER A 32 2.94 -25.56 18.80
C SER A 32 3.00 -27.06 18.52
N VAL A 33 3.20 -27.90 19.54
CA VAL A 33 3.41 -29.36 19.38
C VAL A 33 2.08 -30.14 19.28
N GLU A 34 1.04 -29.69 19.99
CA GLU A 34 -0.29 -30.35 20.00
C GLU A 34 -0.96 -30.32 18.62
N HIS A 35 -0.83 -29.21 17.88
CA HIS A 35 -1.46 -29.05 16.57
C HIS A 35 -0.77 -29.83 15.45
N LYS A 36 0.49 -30.29 15.67
CA LYS A 36 1.21 -31.14 14.71
C LYS A 36 0.84 -32.61 14.84
N ARG A 37 0.51 -33.10 16.06
CA ARG A 37 0.16 -34.51 16.28
C ARG A 37 -1.22 -34.92 15.74
N ARG A 38 -2.19 -34.00 15.66
CA ARG A 38 -3.55 -34.33 15.19
C ARG A 38 -3.68 -34.56 13.68
N HIS A 39 -2.73 -34.13 12.85
CA HIS A 39 -2.78 -34.36 11.41
C HIS A 39 -2.08 -35.65 10.95
N GLN A 40 -1.39 -36.38 11.84
CA GLN A 40 -0.67 -37.60 11.48
C GLN A 40 -1.44 -38.90 11.74
N ARG A 41 -2.56 -38.88 12.48
CA ARG A 41 -3.18 -40.13 12.98
C ARG A 41 -4.39 -40.65 12.17
N ARG A 42 -4.56 -40.22 10.93
CA ARG A 42 -5.57 -40.77 10.01
C ARG A 42 -5.04 -40.87 8.58
N GLN A 43 -4.14 -41.81 8.34
CA GLN A 43 -4.11 -42.55 7.08
C GLN A 43 -3.79 -44.02 7.39
N PRO A 44 -4.60 -44.99 6.91
CA PRO A 44 -4.17 -46.37 6.86
C PRO A 44 -3.08 -46.51 5.79
N GLU A 45 -1.87 -46.78 6.24
CA GLU A 45 -0.74 -47.22 5.42
C GLU A 45 -1.06 -48.65 4.95
N ASN A 46 -1.21 -48.85 3.63
CA ASN A 46 -0.88 -50.08 2.87
C ASN A 46 -1.59 -50.29 1.52
N MET A 47 -2.26 -49.30 0.91
CA MET A 47 -2.74 -49.47 -0.49
C MET A 47 -2.83 -48.17 -1.31
N ALA A 48 -1.79 -47.33 -1.29
CA ALA A 48 -1.78 -46.10 -2.11
C ALA A 48 -0.39 -45.74 -2.68
N GLN A 49 0.48 -46.72 -2.87
CA GLN A 49 1.87 -46.48 -3.33
C GLN A 49 2.08 -46.67 -4.83
N LEU A 50 1.06 -47.02 -5.61
CA LEU A 50 1.20 -47.36 -7.04
C LEU A 50 0.58 -46.35 -8.04
N THR A 51 -0.07 -45.27 -7.59
CA THR A 51 -0.67 -44.27 -8.50
C THR A 51 -0.21 -42.83 -8.26
N LYS A 52 0.66 -42.57 -7.28
CA LYS A 52 1.05 -41.21 -6.89
C LYS A 52 2.25 -40.64 -7.66
N ASP A 53 3.07 -41.49 -8.28
CA ASP A 53 4.27 -41.04 -8.98
C ASP A 53 4.03 -40.52 -10.40
N MET A 54 2.88 -40.82 -11.01
CA MET A 54 2.53 -40.33 -12.35
C MET A 54 1.89 -38.93 -12.38
N SER A 55 1.39 -38.41 -11.24
CA SER A 55 0.73 -37.10 -11.18
C SER A 55 1.66 -35.95 -10.75
N SER A 56 2.91 -36.25 -10.41
CA SER A 56 3.90 -35.26 -9.94
C SER A 56 4.92 -34.83 -11.00
N LEU A 57 4.67 -35.14 -12.28
CA LEU A 57 5.33 -34.51 -13.43
C LEU A 57 5.01 -33.01 -13.41
N LYS A 58 5.74 -32.29 -12.57
CA LYS A 58 5.79 -30.83 -12.49
C LYS A 58 6.17 -30.35 -13.88
N ARG A 59 5.15 -29.93 -14.63
CA ARG A 59 5.28 -29.18 -15.89
C ARG A 59 6.50 -28.26 -15.79
N PRO A 60 7.45 -28.32 -16.75
CA PRO A 60 8.70 -27.57 -16.64
C PRO A 60 8.38 -26.10 -16.37
N ARG A 61 8.83 -25.61 -15.22
CA ARG A 61 8.61 -24.21 -14.81
C ARG A 61 9.45 -23.35 -15.74
N ASN A 62 8.80 -22.55 -16.58
CA ASN A 62 9.50 -21.57 -17.40
C ASN A 62 10.19 -20.55 -16.46
N PRO A 63 11.54 -20.49 -16.41
CA PRO A 63 12.28 -19.63 -15.48
C PRO A 63 11.88 -18.15 -15.58
N SER A 64 11.59 -17.67 -16.80
CA SER A 64 11.11 -16.32 -17.08
C SER A 64 9.88 -15.94 -16.23
N VAL A 65 8.90 -16.84 -16.12
CA VAL A 65 7.65 -16.57 -15.39
C VAL A 65 7.88 -16.41 -13.89
N GLU A 66 8.83 -17.16 -13.31
CA GLU A 66 9.14 -17.05 -11.88
C GLU A 66 9.89 -15.75 -11.55
N HIS A 67 10.73 -15.23 -12.45
CA HIS A 67 11.37 -13.92 -12.25
C HIS A 67 10.33 -12.81 -12.10
N TYR A 68 9.35 -12.73 -13.01
CA TYR A 68 8.26 -11.74 -12.91
C TYR A 68 7.40 -11.90 -11.65
N LYS A 69 7.09 -13.14 -11.26
CA LYS A 69 6.36 -13.40 -10.00
C LYS A 69 7.14 -12.93 -8.79
N ASN A 70 8.44 -13.23 -8.73
CA ASN A 70 9.30 -12.86 -7.61
C ASN A 70 9.46 -11.34 -7.52
N ALA A 71 9.71 -10.67 -8.65
CA ALA A 71 9.72 -9.20 -8.73
C ALA A 71 8.39 -8.60 -8.24
N THR A 72 7.25 -9.10 -8.73
CA THR A 72 5.92 -8.65 -8.29
C THR A 72 5.71 -8.85 -6.78
N ARG A 73 6.14 -9.99 -6.23
CA ARG A 73 6.04 -10.28 -4.78
C ARG A 73 6.90 -9.33 -3.95
N LYS A 74 8.12 -9.02 -4.40
CA LYS A 74 9.04 -8.08 -3.74
C LYS A 74 8.40 -6.69 -3.64
N ILE A 75 7.87 -6.19 -4.76
CA ILE A 75 7.14 -4.92 -4.84
C ILE A 75 5.89 -4.93 -3.96
N MET A 76 5.07 -5.98 -4.01
CA MET A 76 3.88 -6.09 -3.17
C MET A 76 4.23 -6.06 -1.67
N LYS A 77 5.31 -6.75 -1.26
CA LYS A 77 5.80 -6.71 0.14
C LYS A 77 6.27 -5.30 0.51
N LYS A 78 6.98 -4.62 -0.38
CA LYS A 78 7.40 -3.23 -0.18
C LYS A 78 6.21 -2.30 0.02
N LEU A 79 5.24 -2.32 -0.89
CA LEU A 79 4.02 -1.50 -0.80
C LEU A 79 3.23 -1.79 0.47
N LYS A 80 3.12 -3.06 0.87
CA LYS A 80 2.48 -3.44 2.14
C LYS A 80 3.13 -2.74 3.33
N ASN A 81 4.46 -2.74 3.37
CA ASN A 81 5.24 -2.14 4.45
C ASN A 81 5.16 -0.61 4.42
N THR A 82 5.41 0.01 3.26
CA THR A 82 5.29 1.47 3.07
C THR A 82 3.93 1.97 3.52
N ARG A 83 2.85 1.30 3.10
CA ARG A 83 1.48 1.62 3.51
C ARG A 83 1.25 1.46 5.01
N ARG A 84 1.80 0.41 5.62
CA ARG A 84 1.67 0.19 7.07
C ARG A 84 2.32 1.34 7.85
N PHE A 85 3.56 1.69 7.52
CA PHE A 85 4.28 2.78 8.17
C PHE A 85 3.58 4.12 7.94
N PHE A 86 3.21 4.41 6.69
CA PHE A 86 2.46 5.61 6.36
C PHE A 86 1.17 5.75 7.19
N ASN A 87 0.40 4.67 7.33
CA ASN A 87 -0.83 4.66 8.14
C ASN A 87 -0.58 4.78 9.65
N GLN A 88 0.62 4.48 10.14
CA GLN A 88 0.99 4.69 11.54
C GLN A 88 1.42 6.14 11.77
N GLU A 89 2.28 6.65 10.89
CA GLU A 89 2.85 8.00 10.97
C GLU A 89 1.77 9.08 10.78
N ARG A 90 0.88 8.92 9.79
CA ARG A 90 -0.15 9.92 9.52
C ARG A 90 -1.17 10.11 10.64
N LYS A 91 -1.29 9.17 11.60
CA LYS A 91 -2.20 9.31 12.75
C LYS A 91 -1.85 10.49 13.64
N VAL A 92 -0.62 10.98 13.55
CA VAL A 92 -0.15 12.16 14.28
C VAL A 92 -0.76 13.44 13.69
N LEU A 93 -1.24 13.42 12.45
CA LEU A 93 -2.01 14.52 11.89
C LEU A 93 -3.43 14.45 12.46
N ASN A 94 -3.87 15.50 13.16
CA ASN A 94 -5.27 15.72 13.42
C ASN A 94 -5.96 16.01 12.07
N GLU A 95 -6.50 14.97 11.43
CA GLU A 95 -7.27 15.07 10.19
C GLU A 95 -8.55 15.87 10.46
N SER A 96 -8.48 17.21 10.35
CA SER A 96 -9.67 18.07 10.33
C SER A 96 -10.56 17.64 9.16
N ARG A 97 -11.85 17.40 9.46
CA ARG A 97 -12.84 17.06 8.43
C ARG A 97 -13.20 18.25 7.55
N GLU A 98 -12.76 19.46 7.91
CA GLU A 98 -13.13 20.72 7.25
C GLU A 98 -12.50 20.85 5.87
N TYR A 99 -11.39 20.17 5.62
CA TYR A 99 -10.66 20.26 4.34
C TYR A 99 -11.00 19.13 3.34
N ARG A 100 -12.21 18.56 3.44
CA ARG A 100 -12.64 17.45 2.58
C ARG A 100 -13.00 17.85 1.16
N ASP A 101 -13.27 19.14 0.93
CA ASP A 101 -13.86 19.65 -0.29
C ASP A 101 -12.82 20.14 -1.31
N GLY A 102 -13.05 19.74 -2.57
CA GLY A 102 -12.18 20.03 -3.70
C GLY A 102 -11.01 19.06 -3.84
N MET A 103 -10.76 18.58 -5.06
CA MET A 103 -9.51 17.91 -5.44
C MET A 103 -8.74 18.88 -6.32
N PRO A 104 -7.57 19.38 -5.90
CA PRO A 104 -6.84 20.35 -6.68
C PRO A 104 -6.22 19.70 -7.92
N ASP A 105 -6.07 20.48 -8.98
CA ASP A 105 -5.57 20.04 -10.29
C ASP A 105 -4.13 19.52 -10.24
N TRP A 106 -3.32 19.99 -9.29
CA TRP A 106 -1.96 19.52 -9.07
C TRP A 106 -1.91 18.12 -8.43
N LEU A 107 -3.01 17.61 -7.86
CA LEU A 107 -3.02 16.31 -7.20
C LEU A 107 -3.00 15.17 -8.24
N PRO A 108 -2.05 14.23 -8.18
CA PRO A 108 -1.98 13.16 -9.16
C PRO A 108 -3.19 12.22 -9.12
N ALA A 109 -3.79 11.99 -10.30
CA ALA A 109 -4.92 11.09 -10.48
C ALA A 109 -4.52 9.82 -11.24
N VAL A 110 -4.72 8.65 -10.62
CA VAL A 110 -4.48 7.35 -11.24
C VAL A 110 -5.80 6.67 -11.57
N ASN A 111 -5.97 6.30 -12.85
CA ASN A 111 -7.18 5.62 -13.30
C ASN A 111 -7.15 4.12 -12.98
N PHE A 112 -7.43 3.78 -11.73
CA PHE A 112 -7.47 2.39 -11.26
C PHE A 112 -8.57 1.55 -11.93
N VAL A 113 -9.63 2.16 -12.46
CA VAL A 113 -10.64 1.45 -13.25
C VAL A 113 -9.99 0.86 -14.50
N ASP A 114 -9.27 1.68 -15.27
CA ASP A 114 -8.60 1.24 -16.50
C ASP A 114 -7.48 0.24 -16.19
N ILE A 115 -6.76 0.42 -15.06
CA ILE A 115 -5.71 -0.52 -14.64
C ILE A 115 -6.30 -1.88 -14.29
N HIS A 116 -7.36 -1.89 -13.47
CA HIS A 116 -7.96 -3.10 -12.94
C HIS A 116 -8.69 -3.90 -14.02
N PHE A 117 -9.45 -3.19 -14.88
CA PHE A 117 -10.22 -3.82 -15.95
C PHE A 117 -9.44 -4.05 -17.24
N HIS A 118 -8.15 -3.70 -17.30
CA HIS A 118 -7.30 -3.95 -18.46
C HIS A 118 -7.33 -5.43 -18.87
N ASP A 119 -7.43 -5.67 -20.18
CA ASP A 119 -7.39 -7.02 -20.75
C ASP A 119 -5.96 -7.42 -21.13
N TYR A 120 -5.33 -8.15 -20.22
CA TYR A 120 -3.97 -8.67 -20.40
C TYR A 120 -3.90 -9.84 -21.40
N LYS A 121 -5.03 -10.44 -21.80
CA LYS A 121 -5.05 -11.57 -22.74
C LYS A 121 -5.01 -11.11 -24.20
N SER A 122 -5.72 -10.03 -24.54
CA SER A 122 -5.78 -9.47 -25.90
C SER A 122 -4.60 -8.57 -26.29
N SER A 123 -3.71 -8.24 -25.35
CA SER A 123 -2.45 -7.54 -25.63
C SER A 123 -1.67 -8.27 -26.73
N ARG A 124 -1.49 -7.60 -27.89
CA ARG A 124 -0.89 -8.11 -29.14
C ARG A 124 0.56 -8.62 -29.04
N ARG A 125 1.17 -8.67 -27.86
CA ARG A 125 2.49 -9.27 -27.67
C ARG A 125 2.40 -10.80 -27.73
N ILE A 126 2.68 -11.32 -28.92
CA ILE A 126 2.86 -12.75 -29.19
C ILE A 126 3.96 -13.28 -28.25
N GLY A 127 3.69 -14.41 -27.58
CA GLY A 127 4.69 -15.16 -26.79
C GLY A 127 4.86 -14.81 -25.30
N GLY A 128 4.39 -13.65 -24.82
CA GLY A 128 4.61 -13.22 -23.42
C GLY A 128 3.66 -13.90 -22.41
N SER A 129 4.17 -14.24 -21.22
CA SER A 129 3.35 -14.85 -20.15
C SER A 129 2.36 -13.84 -19.54
N ILE A 130 1.27 -14.30 -18.91
CA ILE A 130 0.31 -13.40 -18.24
C ILE A 130 0.96 -12.55 -17.14
N TRP A 131 1.98 -13.09 -16.46
CA TRP A 131 2.71 -12.39 -15.40
C TRP A 131 3.58 -11.28 -15.97
N GLU A 132 4.31 -11.58 -17.03
CA GLU A 132 5.11 -10.61 -17.78
C GLU A 132 4.25 -9.47 -18.34
N ARG A 133 3.11 -9.78 -18.96
CA ARG A 133 2.18 -8.76 -19.50
C ARG A 133 1.64 -7.87 -18.39
N LYS A 134 1.24 -8.45 -17.26
CA LYS A 134 0.78 -7.68 -16.09
C LYS A 134 1.88 -6.78 -15.55
N PHE A 135 3.06 -7.33 -15.32
CA PHE A 135 4.21 -6.60 -14.81
C PHE A 135 4.57 -5.42 -15.73
N SER A 136 4.70 -5.68 -17.03
CA SER A 136 5.00 -4.66 -18.07
C SER A 136 3.97 -3.55 -18.15
N TYR A 137 2.71 -3.86 -17.89
CA TYR A 137 1.65 -2.86 -17.93
C TYR A 137 1.52 -2.06 -16.62
N GLN A 138 1.70 -2.72 -15.47
CA GLN A 138 1.45 -2.14 -14.15
C GLN A 138 2.66 -1.38 -13.61
N MET A 139 3.89 -1.90 -13.78
CA MET A 139 5.08 -1.30 -13.15
C MET A 139 5.37 0.13 -13.61
N PRO A 140 5.32 0.45 -14.92
CA PRO A 140 5.51 1.84 -15.36
C PRO A 140 4.49 2.81 -14.75
N LYS A 141 3.24 2.37 -14.56
CA LYS A 141 2.17 3.19 -13.97
C LYS A 141 2.36 3.38 -12.47
N LEU A 142 2.76 2.31 -11.77
CA LEU A 142 3.11 2.38 -10.35
C LEU A 142 4.28 3.34 -10.15
N TYR A 143 5.37 3.15 -10.89
CA TYR A 143 6.55 4.02 -10.85
C TYR A 143 6.18 5.49 -11.09
N LYS A 144 5.47 5.79 -12.19
CA LYS A 144 5.01 7.14 -12.51
C LYS A 144 4.21 7.74 -11.35
N SER A 145 3.23 7.02 -10.82
CA SER A 145 2.38 7.54 -9.74
C SER A 145 3.16 7.80 -8.45
N LEU A 146 4.21 7.02 -8.14
CA LEU A 146 5.06 7.29 -6.98
C LEU A 146 6.00 8.48 -7.21
N LYS A 147 6.57 8.62 -8.42
CA LYS A 147 7.36 9.79 -8.81
C LYS A 147 6.54 11.08 -8.76
N GLU A 148 5.28 11.05 -9.18
CA GLU A 148 4.38 12.20 -9.08
C GLU A 148 4.20 12.63 -7.61
N TYR A 149 3.96 11.67 -6.70
CA TYR A 149 3.86 12.00 -5.27
C TYR A 149 5.20 12.39 -4.64
N GLU A 150 6.32 11.86 -5.09
CA GLU A 150 7.65 12.33 -4.69
C GLU A 150 7.81 13.83 -4.96
N VAL A 151 7.45 14.29 -6.16
CA VAL A 151 7.50 15.72 -6.50
C VAL A 151 6.58 16.54 -5.59
N ILE A 152 5.35 16.08 -5.36
CA ILE A 152 4.41 16.78 -4.45
C ILE A 152 4.96 16.88 -3.03
N PHE A 153 5.52 15.81 -2.46
CA PHE A 153 6.08 15.87 -1.11
C PHE A 153 7.36 16.70 -1.02
N GLN A 154 8.17 16.76 -2.10
CA GLN A 154 9.29 17.70 -2.18
C GLN A 154 8.79 19.15 -2.15
N MET A 155 7.78 19.47 -2.98
CA MET A 155 7.19 20.81 -2.98
C MET A 155 6.58 21.17 -1.62
N LEU A 156 5.83 20.26 -1.00
CA LEU A 156 5.27 20.48 0.34
C LEU A 156 6.37 20.76 1.38
N ARG A 157 7.48 20.01 1.35
CA ARG A 157 8.61 20.25 2.25
C ARG A 157 9.14 21.68 2.13
N ASP A 158 9.15 22.20 0.92
CA ASP A 158 9.77 23.46 0.55
C ASP A 158 8.77 24.66 0.57
N VAL A 159 7.52 24.43 1.02
CA VAL A 159 6.51 25.49 1.23
C VAL A 159 6.98 26.48 2.30
N GLU A 160 6.97 27.76 1.96
CA GLU A 160 7.18 28.88 2.86
C GLU A 160 5.88 29.21 3.61
N LEU A 161 6.03 29.40 4.92
CA LEU A 161 4.95 29.67 5.84
C LEU A 161 5.02 31.14 6.25
N ASP A 162 4.01 31.92 5.85
CA ASP A 162 3.92 33.35 6.17
C ASP A 162 3.16 33.54 7.49
N PHE A 163 3.89 33.61 8.61
CA PHE A 163 3.31 33.99 9.92
C PHE A 163 4.23 34.90 10.71
N PRO A 164 3.73 36.06 11.15
CA PRO A 164 4.41 36.90 12.13
C PRO A 164 4.27 36.37 13.57
N ASP A 165 3.26 35.54 13.88
CA ASP A 165 2.96 35.05 15.24
C ASP A 165 3.09 33.52 15.39
N ASP A 166 3.56 33.08 16.56
CA ASP A 166 4.30 31.83 16.80
C ASP A 166 3.54 30.57 17.31
N PRO A 167 2.19 30.42 17.29
CA PRO A 167 1.53 29.22 17.84
C PRO A 167 1.66 27.96 16.94
N PHE A 168 2.26 28.07 15.75
CA PHE A 168 2.31 27.00 14.75
C PHE A 168 3.59 26.14 14.78
N ASN A 169 4.53 26.42 15.68
CA ASN A 169 5.84 25.78 15.72
C ASN A 169 5.81 24.26 15.91
N ASN A 170 4.98 23.76 16.84
CA ASN A 170 4.89 22.32 17.08
C ASN A 170 4.39 21.57 15.84
N TYR A 171 3.39 22.14 15.15
CA TYR A 171 2.90 21.55 13.90
C TYR A 171 3.99 21.56 12.82
N LYS A 172 4.74 22.66 12.66
CA LYS A 172 5.84 22.75 11.69
C LYS A 172 6.89 21.64 11.88
N ILE A 173 7.27 21.36 13.14
CA ILE A 173 8.19 20.27 13.49
C ILE A 173 7.61 18.90 13.12
N VAL A 174 6.36 18.64 13.51
CA VAL A 174 5.67 17.37 13.20
C VAL A 174 5.53 17.16 11.69
N ARG A 175 5.10 18.21 10.98
CA ARG A 175 4.98 18.26 9.53
C ARG A 175 6.28 17.90 8.85
N GLN A 176 7.37 18.58 9.21
CA GLN A 176 8.68 18.34 8.60
C GLN A 176 9.14 16.89 8.79
N ARG A 177 8.94 16.34 9.99
CA ARG A 177 9.25 14.93 10.28
C ARG A 177 8.41 13.99 9.42
N LEU A 178 7.10 14.22 9.31
CA LEU A 178 6.20 13.38 8.51
C LEU A 178 6.52 13.42 7.02
N ILE A 179 6.78 14.61 6.47
CA ILE A 179 7.16 14.76 5.05
C ILE A 179 8.51 14.08 4.80
N SER A 180 9.49 14.27 5.69
CA SER A 180 10.82 13.64 5.56
C SER A 180 10.74 12.12 5.58
N ASN A 181 9.98 11.56 6.54
CA ASN A 181 9.75 10.11 6.62
C ASN A 181 9.04 9.60 5.35
N THR A 182 8.02 10.32 4.90
CA THR A 182 7.25 9.96 3.70
C THR A 182 8.14 9.95 2.46
N LEU A 183 8.97 10.99 2.26
CA LEU A 183 9.95 11.07 1.17
C LEU A 183 10.96 9.93 1.23
N HIS A 184 11.54 9.66 2.40
CA HIS A 184 12.48 8.55 2.58
C HIS A 184 11.85 7.20 2.18
N ARG A 185 10.60 6.95 2.58
CA ARG A 185 9.87 5.73 2.21
C ARG A 185 9.49 5.70 0.73
N LEU A 186 9.18 6.84 0.13
CA LEU A 186 8.93 6.99 -1.30
C LEU A 186 10.18 6.63 -2.10
N TYR A 187 11.33 7.25 -1.82
CA TYR A 187 12.60 6.93 -2.47
C TYR A 187 12.92 5.44 -2.35
N SER A 188 12.79 4.89 -1.14
CA SER A 188 13.05 3.47 -0.90
C SER A 188 12.09 2.55 -1.66
N SER A 189 10.83 2.97 -1.90
CA SER A 189 9.85 2.21 -2.68
C SER A 189 10.11 2.31 -4.19
N ILE A 190 10.50 3.50 -4.66
CA ILE A 190 10.84 3.76 -6.06
C ILE A 190 12.11 2.99 -6.45
N ALA A 191 13.14 3.00 -5.60
CA ALA A 191 14.36 2.22 -5.82
C ALA A 191 14.04 0.72 -5.96
N GLU A 192 13.25 0.16 -5.04
CA GLU A 192 12.83 -1.24 -5.08
C GLU A 192 12.07 -1.61 -6.36
N ILE A 193 11.21 -0.72 -6.86
CA ILE A 193 10.50 -0.93 -8.12
C ILE A 193 11.46 -0.88 -9.30
N THR A 194 12.38 0.09 -9.31
CA THR A 194 13.40 0.27 -10.35
C THR A 194 14.31 -0.96 -10.43
N GLU A 195 14.81 -1.44 -9.28
CA GLU A 195 15.59 -2.68 -9.18
C GLU A 195 14.80 -3.89 -9.67
N SER A 196 13.53 -4.00 -9.28
CA SER A 196 12.66 -5.11 -9.70
C SER A 196 12.36 -5.09 -11.20
N MET A 197 12.27 -3.91 -11.82
CA MET A 197 12.14 -3.75 -13.27
C MET A 197 13.44 -4.12 -13.98
N ALA A 198 14.59 -3.64 -13.50
CA ALA A 198 15.90 -3.98 -14.03
C ALA A 198 16.18 -5.50 -13.95
N ALA A 199 15.79 -6.16 -12.85
CA ALA A 199 15.96 -7.60 -12.65
C ALA A 199 15.19 -8.48 -13.67
N VAL A 200 14.23 -7.91 -14.40
CA VAL A 200 13.51 -8.58 -15.50
C VAL A 200 13.78 -7.90 -16.85
N ASN A 201 14.90 -7.18 -16.97
CA ASN A 201 15.34 -6.47 -18.18
C ASN A 201 14.30 -5.46 -18.71
N MET A 202 13.55 -4.84 -17.82
CA MET A 202 12.59 -3.79 -18.15
C MET A 202 13.21 -2.42 -17.92
N ALA A 203 13.26 -1.61 -18.98
CA ALA A 203 13.70 -0.23 -18.87
C ALA A 203 12.75 0.57 -17.96
N THR A 204 13.35 1.40 -17.10
CA THR A 204 12.61 2.37 -16.30
C THR A 204 12.08 3.46 -17.23
N PRO A 205 10.76 3.73 -17.24
CA PRO A 205 10.21 4.77 -18.10
C PRO A 205 10.75 6.15 -17.66
N PRO A 206 11.00 7.06 -18.61
CA PRO A 206 11.35 8.43 -18.26
C PRO A 206 10.20 9.09 -17.49
N PHE A 207 10.56 9.91 -16.49
CA PHE A 207 9.61 10.69 -15.73
C PHE A 207 9.73 12.17 -16.12
N ASP A 208 8.63 12.74 -16.60
CA ASP A 208 8.57 14.12 -17.04
C ASP A 208 7.70 14.95 -16.09
N ARG A 209 8.36 15.83 -15.33
CA ARG A 209 7.71 16.73 -14.36
C ARG A 209 6.81 17.77 -15.04
N THR A 210 7.09 18.15 -16.29
CA THR A 210 6.35 19.20 -17.01
C THR A 210 4.89 18.81 -17.30
N ARG A 211 4.59 17.51 -17.25
CA ARG A 211 3.23 16.97 -17.45
C ARG A 211 2.34 17.10 -16.21
N MET A 212 2.90 17.54 -15.08
CA MET A 212 2.14 17.80 -13.87
C MET A 212 1.66 19.26 -13.86
N LYS A 213 0.41 19.49 -13.44
CA LYS A 213 -0.19 20.82 -13.32
C LYS A 213 0.26 21.52 -12.03
N LEU A 214 1.56 21.79 -11.89
CA LEU A 214 2.16 22.33 -10.66
C LEU A 214 2.13 23.86 -10.58
N ASP A 215 1.74 24.53 -11.66
CA ASP A 215 1.58 25.98 -11.79
C ASP A 215 0.58 26.55 -10.78
N THR A 216 -0.44 25.77 -10.42
CA THR A 216 -1.45 26.15 -9.42
C THR A 216 -1.05 25.83 -7.97
N PHE A 217 0.13 25.23 -7.75
CA PHE A 217 0.61 24.90 -6.41
C PHE A 217 1.30 26.13 -5.79
N GLN A 218 0.65 26.73 -4.80
CA GLN A 218 1.18 27.89 -4.08
C GLN A 218 2.31 27.48 -3.13
N MET A 219 3.49 28.09 -3.31
CA MET A 219 4.67 27.84 -2.47
C MET A 219 4.73 28.72 -1.23
N LYS A 220 4.02 29.86 -1.22
CA LYS A 220 3.90 30.76 -0.06
C LYS A 220 2.43 30.76 0.37
N VAL A 221 2.15 30.28 1.57
CA VAL A 221 0.77 30.07 2.04
C VAL A 221 0.62 30.36 3.53
N ASP A 222 -0.61 30.67 3.93
CA ASP A 222 -1.02 30.78 5.33
C ASP A 222 -1.27 29.38 5.98
N ALA A 223 -1.75 29.37 7.23
CA ALA A 223 -1.71 28.15 8.06
C ALA A 223 -2.81 27.23 7.61
N THR A 224 -3.96 27.84 7.34
CA THR A 224 -5.16 27.20 6.83
C THR A 224 -4.85 26.50 5.50
N GLN A 225 -4.22 27.20 4.56
CA GLN A 225 -3.91 26.66 3.25
C GLN A 225 -2.77 25.63 3.33
N CYS A 226 -1.79 25.78 4.22
CA CYS A 226 -0.79 24.76 4.51
C CYS A 226 -1.44 23.46 5.02
N LEU A 227 -2.28 23.55 6.05
CA LEU A 227 -3.01 22.42 6.62
C LEU A 227 -3.88 21.72 5.58
N LYS A 228 -4.55 22.50 4.73
CA LYS A 228 -5.37 22.01 3.62
C LYS A 228 -4.53 21.26 2.59
N ASN A 229 -3.42 21.84 2.13
CA ASN A 229 -2.52 21.22 1.16
C ASN A 229 -1.95 19.89 1.69
N ASP A 230 -1.47 19.90 2.93
CA ASP A 230 -0.97 18.71 3.62
C ASP A 230 -2.08 17.64 3.69
N TYR A 231 -3.26 17.97 4.21
CA TYR A 231 -4.37 17.03 4.34
C TYR A 231 -4.70 16.35 3.00
N ILE A 232 -4.85 17.15 1.93
CA ILE A 232 -5.19 16.65 0.59
C ILE A 232 -4.09 15.73 0.07
N ALA A 233 -2.82 16.11 0.18
CA ALA A 233 -1.71 15.32 -0.30
C ALA A 233 -1.53 14.00 0.47
N PHE A 234 -1.57 14.05 1.81
CA PHE A 234 -1.47 12.85 2.65
C PHE A 234 -2.66 11.90 2.44
N ARG A 235 -3.89 12.43 2.32
CA ARG A 235 -5.09 11.64 1.99
C ARG A 235 -4.96 11.00 0.60
N GLY A 236 -4.55 11.78 -0.40
CA GLY A 236 -4.32 11.32 -1.77
C GLY A 236 -3.31 10.19 -1.83
N TYR A 237 -2.16 10.37 -1.18
CA TYR A 237 -1.10 9.37 -1.14
C TYR A 237 -1.53 8.09 -0.40
N GLY A 238 -2.24 8.24 0.72
CA GLY A 238 -2.83 7.11 1.43
C GLY A 238 -3.81 6.30 0.57
N ASN A 239 -4.63 6.98 -0.24
CA ASN A 239 -5.52 6.33 -1.19
C ASN A 239 -4.75 5.64 -2.32
N LEU A 240 -3.70 6.28 -2.85
CA LEU A 240 -2.82 5.69 -3.85
C LEU A 240 -2.22 4.37 -3.37
N LEU A 241 -1.59 4.38 -2.19
CA LEU A 241 -0.96 3.19 -1.58
C LEU A 241 -1.98 2.08 -1.32
N ASN A 242 -3.19 2.42 -0.88
CA ASN A 242 -4.25 1.45 -0.69
C ASN A 242 -4.68 0.80 -2.01
N ASN A 243 -4.96 1.61 -3.03
CA ASN A 243 -5.43 1.10 -4.32
C ASN A 243 -4.36 0.21 -4.99
N TRP A 244 -3.10 0.64 -5.03
CA TRP A 244 -2.02 -0.21 -5.56
C TRP A 244 -1.85 -1.50 -4.77
N TYR A 245 -1.91 -1.44 -3.43
CA TYR A 245 -1.84 -2.64 -2.62
C TYR A 245 -2.97 -3.63 -2.92
N PHE A 246 -4.21 -3.13 -3.05
CA PHE A 246 -5.35 -3.98 -3.40
C PHE A 246 -5.25 -4.50 -4.82
N GLU A 247 -4.76 -3.71 -5.77
CA GLU A 247 -4.53 -4.15 -7.15
C GLU A 247 -3.58 -5.35 -7.22
N PHE A 248 -2.51 -5.37 -6.43
CA PHE A 248 -1.61 -6.54 -6.38
C PHE A 248 -2.17 -7.70 -5.54
N ARG A 249 -2.90 -7.40 -4.46
CA ARG A 249 -3.38 -8.40 -3.51
C ARG A 249 -4.64 -9.13 -3.96
N CYS A 250 -5.51 -8.50 -4.74
CA CYS A 250 -6.86 -8.97 -5.04
C CYS A 250 -6.97 -9.49 -6.48
N PRO A 251 -6.57 -10.75 -6.76
CA PRO A 251 -6.71 -11.32 -8.09
C PRO A 251 -8.19 -11.57 -8.42
N ARG A 252 -8.58 -11.26 -9.66
CA ARG A 252 -9.94 -11.39 -10.24
C ARG A 252 -10.56 -12.80 -10.21
N SER A 253 -9.82 -13.84 -9.83
CA SER A 253 -10.16 -15.24 -10.15
C SER A 253 -10.20 -16.21 -8.96
N LYS A 254 -10.30 -15.73 -7.72
CA LYS A 254 -10.36 -16.60 -6.52
C LYS A 254 -11.47 -16.14 -5.59
N LYS A 255 -12.05 -17.06 -4.80
CA LYS A 255 -13.00 -16.75 -3.71
C LYS A 255 -12.51 -15.52 -2.94
N LEU A 256 -13.14 -14.38 -3.19
CA LEU A 256 -12.64 -13.08 -2.76
C LEU A 256 -12.87 -12.95 -1.25
N ASN A 257 -11.83 -12.58 -0.51
CA ASN A 257 -12.02 -12.03 0.83
C ASN A 257 -12.93 -10.79 0.69
N LYS A 258 -13.83 -10.56 1.66
CA LYS A 258 -14.74 -9.40 1.73
C LYS A 258 -14.09 -8.06 1.34
N ARG A 259 -12.82 -7.84 1.72
CA ARG A 259 -12.08 -6.61 1.35
C ARG A 259 -11.76 -6.49 -0.14
N CYS A 260 -11.46 -7.61 -0.79
CA CYS A 260 -11.18 -7.64 -2.23
C CYS A 260 -12.48 -7.50 -3.04
N ALA A 261 -13.57 -8.12 -2.59
CA ALA A 261 -14.89 -7.92 -3.19
C ALA A 261 -15.29 -6.44 -3.12
N ALA A 262 -15.21 -5.81 -1.95
CA ALA A 262 -15.53 -4.39 -1.80
C ALA A 262 -14.66 -3.45 -2.65
N TYR A 263 -13.38 -3.79 -2.87
CA TYR A 263 -12.52 -3.03 -3.78
C TYR A 263 -12.96 -3.17 -5.24
N GLU A 264 -13.27 -4.39 -5.67
CA GLU A 264 -13.76 -4.67 -7.02
C GLU A 264 -15.12 -4.02 -7.28
N ASP A 265 -16.07 -4.13 -6.34
CA ASP A 265 -17.39 -3.49 -6.41
C ASP A 265 -17.25 -1.98 -6.56
N LYS A 266 -16.37 -1.34 -5.76
CA LYS A 266 -16.09 0.10 -5.87
C LYS A 266 -15.53 0.49 -7.24
N LEU A 267 -14.68 -0.32 -7.84
CA LEU A 267 -14.15 -0.04 -9.17
C LEU A 267 -15.19 -0.30 -10.27
N LYS A 268 -16.05 -1.31 -10.09
CA LYS A 268 -17.15 -1.62 -11.00
C LYS A 268 -18.19 -0.51 -11.00
N GLU A 269 -18.61 -0.04 -9.82
CA GLU A 269 -19.50 1.12 -9.68
C GLU A 269 -18.94 2.36 -10.39
N LYS A 270 -17.64 2.65 -10.21
CA LYS A 270 -16.96 3.74 -10.92
C LYS A 270 -16.87 3.55 -12.44
N LYS A 271 -16.84 2.31 -12.91
CA LYS A 271 -16.83 1.99 -14.34
C LYS A 271 -18.23 2.18 -14.93
N ASP A 272 -19.25 1.75 -14.20
CA ASP A 272 -20.63 1.77 -14.64
C ASP A 272 -21.22 3.19 -14.58
N SER A 273 -20.82 4.01 -13.60
CA SER A 273 -21.17 5.44 -13.56
C SER A 273 -20.57 6.25 -14.72
N ARG A 274 -19.50 5.76 -15.35
CA ARG A 274 -18.96 6.34 -16.60
C ARG A 274 -19.76 5.95 -17.85
N ARG A 275 -20.65 4.95 -17.77
CA ARG A 275 -21.24 4.28 -18.95
C ARG A 275 -22.60 4.79 -19.45
N PRO A 276 -23.34 5.69 -18.77
CA PRO A 276 -24.39 6.44 -19.48
C PRO A 276 -24.54 7.91 -19.04
N ARG A 277 -23.78 8.81 -19.67
CA ARG A 277 -24.28 10.15 -20.07
C ARG A 277 -24.46 10.27 -21.59
N ASN A 278 -23.86 9.38 -22.37
CA ASN A 278 -23.93 9.41 -23.83
C ASN A 278 -25.21 8.77 -24.43
N LYS A 279 -26.13 8.24 -23.61
CA LYS A 279 -27.43 7.72 -24.10
C LYS A 279 -28.60 8.67 -23.88
N ILE A 280 -28.51 9.61 -22.94
CA ILE A 280 -29.61 10.56 -22.69
C ILE A 280 -29.64 11.65 -23.78
N ASN A 281 -28.49 12.06 -24.32
CA ASN A 281 -28.46 13.02 -25.45
C ASN A 281 -28.89 12.42 -26.80
N MET A 282 -29.05 11.09 -26.93
CA MET A 282 -29.58 10.47 -28.16
C MET A 282 -31.09 10.20 -28.11
N LEU A 283 -31.73 10.33 -26.95
CA LEU A 283 -33.19 10.16 -26.79
C LEU A 283 -33.95 11.48 -26.72
N PHE A 284 -33.24 12.62 -26.70
CA PHE A 284 -33.82 13.98 -26.74
C PHE A 284 -33.54 14.71 -28.07
N MET A 285 -33.09 13.98 -29.11
CA MET A 285 -32.92 14.53 -30.47
C MET A 285 -33.65 13.69 -31.55
N SER A 286 -34.69 12.97 -31.16
CA SER A 286 -35.57 12.22 -32.07
C SER A 286 -37.01 12.64 -31.88
#